data_AF-A0A970W435-F1
#
_entry.id   AF-A0A970W435-F1
#
_cell.length_a   1.000
_cell.length_b   1.000
_cell.length_c   1.000
_cell.angle_alpha   90.00
_cell.angle_beta   90.00
_cell.angle_gamma   90.00
#
_symmetry.space_group_name_H-M   'P 1'
#
loop_
_entity.id
_entity.type
_entity.pdbx_description
1 polymer ?
#
loop_
_entity_poly.entity_id
_entity_poly.type
_entity_poly.pdbx_seq_one_letter_code
_entity_poly.pdbx_strand_id
1 'polypeptide(L)'
;MAATGGHWSKSARGSLDCRPAGGQLQHQRITEFAPHDAALIEGTRRHGKEMGYLIFADGTVSKAVTGGQTSISTAKLRQVTGLQSTEGGVFTHTHPAHKEVPSTLSPADIAFAAYHNLAEIRAVALTASGKVKVYSMKRGPKGWPSPSEIKYDHKHFTRQLNARARAVGMGDAEWYKAHEVYWQEYAKAWGLTYEEHWQ
;
A
#
# COMPACT_ATOMS: atom_id res chain seq x y z
N MET A 1 13.42 22.78 -11.26
CA MET A 1 14.69 22.14 -10.81
C MET A 1 14.62 20.66 -11.13
N ALA A 2 15.76 20.01 -11.39
CA ALA A 2 15.81 18.69 -12.03
C ALA A 2 15.48 17.51 -11.09
N ALA A 3 14.93 16.42 -11.64
CA ALA A 3 14.56 15.20 -10.91
C ALA A 3 15.63 14.10 -11.03
N THR A 4 16.39 13.88 -9.97
CA THR A 4 17.33 12.76 -9.80
C THR A 4 16.60 11.49 -9.36
N GLY A 5 15.94 10.80 -10.30
CA GLY A 5 15.24 9.51 -10.08
C GLY A 5 16.14 8.27 -10.01
N GLY A 6 15.68 7.08 -10.47
CA GLY A 6 16.34 5.75 -10.35
C GLY A 6 16.52 4.94 -11.66
N HIS A 7 17.73 4.51 -12.02
CA HIS A 7 18.02 3.46 -13.02
C HIS A 7 18.35 2.13 -12.33
N TRP A 8 17.59 1.07 -12.58
CA TRP A 8 17.87 -0.27 -12.06
C TRP A 8 18.39 -1.20 -13.15
N SER A 9 19.36 -2.04 -12.82
CA SER A 9 19.91 -3.05 -13.72
C SER A 9 19.76 -4.45 -13.11
N LYS A 10 19.23 -5.40 -13.89
CA LYS A 10 18.99 -6.78 -13.45
C LYS A 10 20.30 -7.56 -13.54
N SER A 11 20.82 -8.05 -12.40
CA SER A 11 22.04 -8.85 -12.41
C SER A 11 21.78 -10.25 -12.97
N ALA A 12 22.81 -10.87 -13.55
CA ALA A 12 22.75 -12.27 -14.03
C ALA A 12 22.49 -13.30 -12.90
N ARG A 13 22.46 -12.87 -11.63
CA ARG A 13 22.15 -13.70 -10.45
C ARG A 13 20.78 -13.41 -9.84
N GLY A 14 19.93 -12.62 -10.52
CA GLY A 14 18.56 -12.32 -10.07
C GLY A 14 18.47 -11.27 -8.97
N SER A 15 19.55 -10.57 -8.62
CA SER A 15 19.51 -9.39 -7.73
C SER A 15 19.17 -8.11 -8.51
N LEU A 16 18.48 -7.19 -7.83
CA LEU A 16 18.21 -5.83 -8.30
C LEU A 16 19.22 -4.87 -7.67
N ASP A 17 19.99 -4.16 -8.49
CA ASP A 17 20.97 -3.15 -8.05
C ASP A 17 20.63 -1.76 -8.62
N CYS A 18 20.79 -0.72 -7.80
CA CYS A 18 20.24 0.63 -8.00
C CYS A 18 21.28 1.70 -8.38
N ARG A 19 20.95 2.56 -9.35
CA ARG A 19 21.60 3.84 -9.70
C ARG A 19 20.52 4.91 -10.04
N PRO A 20 20.83 6.17 -10.43
CA PRO A 20 19.82 7.25 -10.49
C PRO A 20 19.51 7.98 -11.83
N ALA A 21 18.24 7.98 -12.29
CA ALA A 21 17.43 9.04 -12.98
C ALA A 21 16.05 8.47 -13.45
N GLY A 22 14.90 9.14 -13.69
CA GLY A 22 14.41 10.53 -13.49
C GLY A 22 13.09 10.81 -14.28
N GLY A 23 11.93 11.12 -13.64
CA GLY A 23 10.68 11.54 -14.33
C GLY A 23 9.33 11.23 -13.64
N GLN A 24 8.31 12.12 -13.76
CA GLN A 24 6.93 11.99 -13.24
C GLN A 24 5.89 11.73 -14.36
N LEU A 25 4.69 11.26 -13.98
CA LEU A 25 3.39 11.76 -14.51
C LEU A 25 2.26 11.37 -13.54
N GLN A 26 1.38 12.31 -13.16
CA GLN A 26 0.18 12.05 -12.35
C GLN A 26 -1.06 11.93 -13.25
N HIS A 27 -1.92 10.93 -13.00
CA HIS A 27 -3.22 10.78 -13.65
C HIS A 27 -4.37 11.00 -12.67
N GLN A 28 -5.41 11.72 -13.10
CA GLN A 28 -6.55 12.09 -12.28
C GLN A 28 -7.55 10.93 -12.11
N ARG A 29 -7.69 10.39 -10.88
CA ARG A 29 -8.80 9.49 -10.47
C ARG A 29 -9.16 9.56 -8.97
N ILE A 30 -8.79 10.65 -8.30
CA ILE A 30 -8.82 10.77 -6.82
C ILE A 30 -10.17 11.30 -6.29
N THR A 31 -10.97 11.97 -7.11
CA THR A 31 -12.05 12.87 -6.67
C THR A 31 -13.33 12.21 -6.16
N GLU A 32 -13.58 10.92 -6.43
CA GLU A 32 -14.82 10.24 -6.03
C GLU A 32 -14.75 9.55 -4.65
N PHE A 33 -13.56 9.35 -4.09
CA PHE A 33 -13.37 8.62 -2.82
C PHE A 33 -13.18 9.52 -1.59
N ALA A 34 -12.86 10.80 -1.81
CA ALA A 34 -12.50 11.76 -0.76
C ALA A 34 -13.48 11.85 0.43
N PRO A 35 -14.83 11.78 0.27
CA PRO A 35 -15.75 11.85 1.41
C PRO A 35 -15.66 10.60 2.32
N HIS A 36 -15.50 9.41 1.72
CA HIS A 36 -15.37 8.16 2.47
C HIS A 36 -14.00 8.06 3.14
N ASP A 37 -12.94 8.48 2.43
CA ASP A 37 -11.59 8.55 2.98
C ASP A 37 -11.51 9.54 4.16
N ALA A 38 -12.12 10.72 4.06
CA ALA A 38 -12.19 11.70 5.15
C ALA A 38 -12.88 11.14 6.40
N ALA A 39 -14.01 10.44 6.23
CA ALA A 39 -14.69 9.76 7.34
C ALA A 39 -13.83 8.64 7.96
N LEU A 40 -13.08 7.92 7.13
CA LEU A 40 -12.16 6.86 7.57
C LEU A 40 -10.99 7.41 8.39
N ILE A 41 -10.40 8.50 7.94
CA ILE A 41 -9.31 9.22 8.59
C ILE A 41 -9.78 9.74 9.97
N GLU A 42 -10.95 10.37 10.02
CA GLU A 42 -11.50 10.90 11.27
C GLU A 42 -11.84 9.81 12.28
N GLY A 43 -12.44 8.69 11.83
CA GLY A 43 -12.65 7.52 12.68
C GLY A 43 -11.34 6.93 13.21
N THR A 44 -10.31 6.85 12.36
CA THR A 44 -8.97 6.36 12.73
C THR A 44 -8.33 7.24 13.80
N ARG A 45 -8.41 8.56 13.65
CA ARG A 45 -7.94 9.54 14.66
C ARG A 45 -8.65 9.38 16.00
N ARG A 46 -9.97 9.17 16.00
CA ARG A 46 -10.78 9.00 17.23
C ARG A 46 -10.52 7.67 17.95
N HIS A 47 -10.27 6.60 17.20
CA HIS A 47 -10.19 5.25 17.77
C HIS A 47 -8.78 4.71 17.96
N GLY A 48 -7.75 5.33 17.35
CA GLY A 48 -6.36 4.85 17.39
C GLY A 48 -6.18 3.46 16.77
N LYS A 49 -7.10 3.06 15.90
CA LYS A 49 -7.19 1.74 15.27
C LYS A 49 -7.32 1.90 13.77
N GLU A 50 -6.76 0.96 13.04
CA GLU A 50 -6.95 0.85 11.61
C GLU A 50 -8.44 0.74 11.28
N MET A 51 -8.88 1.47 10.28
CA MET A 51 -10.25 1.41 9.76
C MET A 51 -10.22 1.21 8.25
N GLY A 52 -11.22 0.54 7.71
CA GLY A 52 -11.35 0.34 6.27
C GLY A 52 -12.79 0.29 5.78
N TYR A 53 -12.98 0.37 4.48
CA TYR A 53 -14.24 0.13 3.80
C TYR A 53 -13.98 -0.56 2.45
N LEU A 54 -14.99 -1.25 1.93
CA LEU A 54 -14.94 -1.90 0.63
C LEU A 54 -15.96 -1.24 -0.31
N ILE A 55 -15.53 -0.96 -1.53
CA ILE A 55 -16.43 -0.71 -2.66
C ILE A 55 -16.51 -2.01 -3.44
N PHE A 56 -17.72 -2.53 -3.62
CA PHE A 56 -17.95 -3.78 -4.36
C PHE A 56 -17.88 -3.55 -5.87
N ALA A 57 -17.78 -4.63 -6.65
CA ALA A 57 -17.69 -4.56 -8.11
C ALA A 57 -18.96 -3.98 -8.79
N ASP A 58 -20.10 -3.95 -8.08
CA ASP A 58 -21.36 -3.30 -8.50
C ASP A 58 -21.42 -1.80 -8.15
N GLY A 59 -20.37 -1.24 -7.53
CA GLY A 59 -20.30 0.15 -7.10
C GLY A 59 -20.93 0.44 -5.73
N THR A 60 -21.55 -0.55 -5.06
CA THR A 60 -22.05 -0.37 -3.70
C THR A 60 -20.90 -0.24 -2.69
N VAL A 61 -21.15 0.42 -1.55
CA VAL A 61 -20.13 0.70 -0.53
C VAL A 61 -20.51 0.03 0.79
N SER A 62 -19.58 -0.70 1.39
CA SER A 62 -19.78 -1.34 2.70
C SER A 62 -19.87 -0.31 3.83
N LYS A 63 -20.41 -0.74 4.98
CA LYS A 63 -20.15 -0.02 6.23
C LYS A 63 -18.64 -0.02 6.54
N ALA A 64 -18.18 0.99 7.26
CA ALA A 64 -16.80 1.04 7.74
C ALA A 64 -16.50 -0.10 8.73
N VAL A 65 -15.27 -0.59 8.70
CA VAL A 65 -14.74 -1.72 9.47
C VAL A 65 -13.69 -1.20 10.43
N THR A 66 -13.87 -1.40 11.73
CA THR A 66 -12.84 -1.07 12.73
C THR A 66 -11.96 -2.29 13.00
N GLY A 67 -10.69 -2.21 12.60
CA GLY A 67 -9.66 -3.23 12.74
C GLY A 67 -9.10 -3.36 14.16
N GLY A 68 -7.87 -3.87 14.24
CA GLY A 68 -7.00 -3.79 15.41
C GLY A 68 -6.12 -2.53 15.37
N GLN A 69 -4.96 -2.59 16.03
CA GLN A 69 -3.96 -1.51 15.95
C GLN A 69 -3.22 -1.49 14.60
N THR A 70 -3.15 -2.63 13.89
CA THR A 70 -2.25 -2.84 12.73
C THR A 70 -2.80 -3.78 11.64
N SER A 71 -4.10 -4.11 11.70
CA SER A 71 -4.77 -4.89 10.63
C SER A 71 -6.30 -4.94 10.79
N ILE A 72 -7.00 -5.05 9.66
CA ILE A 72 -8.38 -5.55 9.57
C ILE A 72 -8.37 -7.03 9.20
N SER A 73 -9.04 -7.87 9.99
CA SER A 73 -9.14 -9.30 9.70
C SER A 73 -10.25 -9.60 8.69
N THR A 74 -10.05 -10.64 7.86
CA THR A 74 -11.08 -11.18 6.94
C THR A 74 -12.40 -11.50 7.65
N ALA A 75 -12.36 -11.93 8.92
CA ALA A 75 -13.56 -12.18 9.71
C ALA A 75 -14.37 -10.88 9.96
N LYS A 76 -13.70 -9.78 10.32
CA LYS A 76 -14.34 -8.47 10.49
C LYS A 76 -14.89 -7.91 9.17
N LEU A 77 -14.16 -8.09 8.06
CA LEU A 77 -14.68 -7.70 6.74
C LEU A 77 -15.96 -8.47 6.40
N ARG A 78 -15.98 -9.80 6.59
CA ARG A 78 -17.16 -10.64 6.34
C ARG A 78 -18.38 -10.24 7.19
N GLN A 79 -18.16 -9.77 8.43
CA GLN A 79 -19.23 -9.26 9.29
C GLN A 79 -19.91 -8.01 8.73
N VAL A 80 -19.18 -7.08 8.09
CA VAL A 80 -19.79 -5.87 7.51
C VAL A 80 -20.32 -6.06 6.09
N THR A 81 -19.73 -7.00 5.34
CA THR A 81 -20.08 -7.26 3.92
C THR A 81 -21.21 -8.28 3.77
N GLY A 82 -21.67 -8.90 4.86
CA GLY A 82 -22.83 -9.81 4.81
C GLY A 82 -22.63 -11.03 3.91
N LEU A 83 -21.38 -11.51 3.75
CA LEU A 83 -20.96 -12.56 2.82
C LEU A 83 -21.04 -12.19 1.31
N GLN A 84 -21.33 -10.93 0.95
CA GLN A 84 -21.22 -10.44 -0.43
C GLN A 84 -19.78 -10.64 -0.95
N SER A 85 -19.66 -11.04 -2.22
CA SER A 85 -18.34 -11.27 -2.83
C SER A 85 -17.52 -9.99 -2.84
N THR A 86 -16.27 -10.11 -2.42
CA THR A 86 -15.29 -9.00 -2.39
C THR A 86 -14.49 -8.90 -3.69
N GLU A 87 -14.60 -9.91 -4.56
CA GLU A 87 -13.87 -10.01 -5.82
C GLU A 87 -14.14 -8.83 -6.76
N GLY A 88 -13.07 -8.29 -7.35
CA GLY A 88 -13.16 -7.12 -8.23
C GLY A 88 -13.49 -5.80 -7.52
N GLY A 89 -13.74 -5.83 -6.20
CA GLY A 89 -13.93 -4.63 -5.40
C GLY A 89 -12.63 -3.87 -5.11
N VAL A 90 -12.78 -2.70 -4.48
CA VAL A 90 -11.67 -1.87 -4.01
C VAL A 90 -11.73 -1.75 -2.49
N PHE A 91 -10.68 -2.17 -1.80
CA PHE A 91 -10.58 -2.04 -0.35
C PHE A 91 -9.67 -0.86 0.01
N THR A 92 -10.20 0.10 0.77
CA THR A 92 -9.44 1.21 1.33
C THR A 92 -9.31 1.01 2.83
N HIS A 93 -8.10 1.10 3.38
CA HIS A 93 -7.83 1.08 4.82
C HIS A 93 -6.87 2.18 5.26
N THR A 94 -6.81 2.48 6.55
CA THR A 94 -5.87 3.47 7.13
C THR A 94 -4.69 2.81 7.82
N HIS A 95 -3.52 3.45 7.76
CA HIS A 95 -2.44 3.17 8.70
C HIS A 95 -2.48 4.23 9.82
N PRO A 96 -2.73 3.83 11.10
CA PRO A 96 -2.74 4.76 12.22
C PRO A 96 -1.43 5.54 12.34
N ALA A 97 -1.54 6.82 12.72
CA ALA A 97 -0.38 7.69 12.87
C ALA A 97 0.48 7.25 14.06
N HIS A 98 1.72 6.85 13.77
CA HIS A 98 2.73 6.52 14.80
C HIS A 98 4.00 7.38 14.69
N LYS A 99 4.23 8.06 13.56
CA LYS A 99 5.42 8.87 13.25
C LYS A 99 5.04 9.99 12.26
N GLU A 100 5.94 10.94 12.05
CA GLU A 100 5.83 11.92 10.94
C GLU A 100 6.07 11.32 9.55
N VAL A 101 6.65 10.12 9.48
CA VAL A 101 6.90 9.41 8.23
C VAL A 101 5.71 8.51 7.91
N PRO A 102 5.05 8.64 6.73
CA PRO A 102 3.85 7.89 6.41
C PRO A 102 4.15 6.41 6.10
N SER A 103 3.49 5.49 6.80
CA SER A 103 3.57 4.06 6.54
C SER A 103 2.97 3.69 5.17
N THR A 104 3.81 3.27 4.21
CA THR A 104 3.37 2.66 2.93
C THR A 104 2.74 1.28 3.12
N LEU A 105 2.26 0.68 2.03
CA LEU A 105 1.71 -0.68 1.97
C LEU A 105 2.59 -1.74 2.67
N SER A 106 1.94 -2.82 3.09
CA SER A 106 2.54 -3.99 3.72
C SER A 106 2.38 -5.25 2.86
N PRO A 107 3.18 -6.32 3.06
CA PRO A 107 2.95 -7.60 2.40
C PRO A 107 1.65 -8.28 2.84
N ALA A 108 1.09 -7.90 4.00
CA ALA A 108 -0.22 -8.37 4.42
C ALA A 108 -1.33 -7.76 3.56
N ASP A 109 -1.19 -6.50 3.15
CA ASP A 109 -2.13 -5.77 2.29
C ASP A 109 -2.21 -6.47 0.92
N ILE A 110 -1.06 -6.72 0.30
CA ILE A 110 -1.01 -7.41 -1.01
C ILE A 110 -1.53 -8.85 -0.89
N ALA A 111 -1.21 -9.57 0.19
CA ALA A 111 -1.74 -10.91 0.43
C ALA A 111 -3.26 -10.92 0.70
N PHE A 112 -3.80 -9.88 1.33
CA PHE A 112 -5.23 -9.68 1.54
C PHE A 112 -5.93 -9.39 0.22
N ALA A 113 -5.36 -8.49 -0.60
CA ALA A 113 -5.88 -8.17 -1.93
C ALA A 113 -5.89 -9.40 -2.86
N ALA A 114 -4.83 -10.22 -2.81
CA ALA A 114 -4.75 -11.50 -3.49
C ALA A 114 -5.81 -12.51 -2.99
N TYR A 115 -5.95 -12.67 -1.67
CA TYR A 115 -6.91 -13.60 -1.05
C TYR A 115 -8.37 -13.26 -1.39
N HIS A 116 -8.72 -11.97 -1.44
CA HIS A 116 -10.06 -11.48 -1.80
C HIS A 116 -10.24 -11.24 -3.30
N ASN A 117 -9.21 -11.50 -4.11
CA ASN A 117 -9.16 -11.21 -5.55
C ASN A 117 -9.67 -9.79 -5.91
N LEU A 118 -9.24 -8.78 -5.15
CA LEU A 118 -9.65 -7.38 -5.31
C LEU A 118 -9.18 -6.82 -6.67
N ALA A 119 -9.85 -5.79 -7.18
CA ALA A 119 -9.30 -4.98 -8.27
C ALA A 119 -8.20 -4.02 -7.77
N GLU A 120 -8.34 -3.51 -6.55
CA GLU A 120 -7.42 -2.52 -5.96
C GLU A 120 -7.41 -2.63 -4.43
N ILE A 121 -6.26 -2.35 -3.82
CA ILE A 121 -6.14 -2.06 -2.40
C ILE A 121 -5.47 -0.70 -2.19
N ARG A 122 -5.97 0.08 -1.23
CA ARG A 122 -5.46 1.42 -0.89
C ARG A 122 -5.14 1.54 0.59
N ALA A 123 -3.93 2.01 0.91
CA ALA A 123 -3.55 2.41 2.26
C ALA A 123 -3.51 3.94 2.38
N VAL A 124 -4.33 4.48 3.28
CA VAL A 124 -4.41 5.89 3.65
C VAL A 124 -3.49 6.11 4.86
N ALA A 125 -2.29 6.62 4.61
CA ALA A 125 -1.28 6.82 5.63
C ALA A 125 -1.40 8.20 6.28
N LEU A 126 -1.48 8.20 7.60
CA LEU A 126 -1.55 9.40 8.42
C LEU A 126 -0.20 9.71 9.05
N THR A 127 0.31 10.91 8.78
CA THR A 127 1.45 11.48 9.51
C THR A 127 0.99 12.09 10.84
N ALA A 128 1.88 12.18 11.82
CA ALA A 128 1.56 12.80 13.11
C ALA A 128 1.20 14.31 13.00
N SER A 129 1.77 15.04 12.03
CA SER A 129 1.36 16.39 11.64
C SER A 129 0.03 16.47 10.86
N GLY A 130 -0.68 15.35 10.70
CA GLY A 130 -2.04 15.28 10.17
C GLY A 130 -2.14 15.23 8.63
N LYS A 131 -1.02 15.33 7.90
CA LYS A 131 -0.98 15.16 6.44
C LYS A 131 -1.32 13.72 6.05
N VAL A 132 -1.94 13.59 4.88
CA VAL A 132 -2.47 12.33 4.35
C VAL A 132 -1.75 11.98 3.05
N LYS A 133 -1.17 10.78 2.98
CA LYS A 133 -0.69 10.20 1.71
C LYS A 133 -1.44 8.90 1.47
N VAL A 134 -2.00 8.74 0.28
CA VAL A 134 -2.69 7.52 -0.15
C VAL A 134 -1.80 6.76 -1.11
N TYR A 135 -1.62 5.48 -0.82
CA TYR A 135 -0.93 4.51 -1.66
C TYR A 135 -1.96 3.54 -2.23
N SER A 136 -1.87 3.24 -3.52
CA SER A 136 -2.76 2.32 -4.23
C SER A 136 -1.94 1.24 -4.95
N MET A 137 -2.42 0.00 -4.89
CA MET A 137 -1.95 -1.10 -5.71
C MET A 137 -3.15 -1.73 -6.43
N LYS A 138 -3.07 -1.81 -7.76
CA LYS A 138 -4.14 -2.35 -8.63
C LYS A 138 -3.71 -3.67 -9.25
N ARG A 139 -4.64 -4.62 -9.30
CA ARG A 139 -4.45 -5.96 -9.86
C ARG A 139 -4.08 -5.88 -11.34
N GLY A 140 -3.03 -6.58 -11.73
CA GLY A 140 -2.58 -6.68 -13.11
C GLY A 140 -3.45 -7.61 -13.96
N PRO A 141 -3.25 -7.64 -15.30
CA PRO A 141 -3.97 -8.56 -16.20
C PRO A 141 -3.63 -10.04 -15.93
N LYS A 142 -2.53 -10.33 -15.22
CA LYS A 142 -2.14 -11.68 -14.76
C LYS A 142 -2.73 -12.06 -13.39
N GLY A 143 -3.56 -11.19 -12.80
CA GLY A 143 -4.04 -11.36 -11.43
C GLY A 143 -3.06 -10.82 -10.38
N TRP A 144 -3.20 -11.30 -9.15
CA TRP A 144 -2.27 -11.03 -8.05
C TRP A 144 -1.18 -12.11 -7.97
N PRO A 145 0.05 -11.79 -7.52
CA PRO A 145 1.06 -12.79 -7.20
C PRO A 145 0.60 -13.70 -6.05
N SER A 146 1.15 -14.90 -5.95
CA SER A 146 0.76 -15.83 -4.90
C SER A 146 1.24 -15.36 -3.51
N PRO A 147 0.56 -15.75 -2.41
CA PRO A 147 0.99 -15.44 -1.05
C PRO A 147 2.42 -15.89 -0.71
N SER A 148 2.95 -16.93 -1.36
CA SER A 148 4.33 -17.38 -1.19
C SER A 148 5.33 -16.44 -1.85
N GLU A 149 5.04 -15.95 -3.06
CA GLU A 149 5.87 -14.98 -3.80
C GLU A 149 5.90 -13.62 -3.09
N ILE A 150 4.72 -13.09 -2.71
CA ILE A 150 4.59 -11.84 -1.93
C ILE A 150 5.48 -11.88 -0.67
N LYS A 151 5.41 -12.98 0.08
CA LYS A 151 6.16 -13.17 1.33
C LYS A 151 7.65 -13.37 1.08
N TYR A 152 8.04 -14.03 0.00
CA TYR A 152 9.44 -14.27 -0.34
C TYR A 152 10.14 -12.97 -0.74
N ASP A 153 9.58 -12.25 -1.72
CA ASP A 153 10.15 -11.00 -2.26
C ASP A 153 10.31 -9.94 -1.15
N HIS A 154 9.25 -9.71 -0.37
CA HIS A 154 9.26 -8.70 0.69
C HIS A 154 10.26 -9.04 1.80
N LYS A 155 10.32 -10.32 2.23
CA LYS A 155 11.29 -10.77 3.23
C LYS A 155 12.72 -10.63 2.72
N HIS A 156 12.96 -10.92 1.44
CA HIS A 156 14.28 -10.81 0.84
C HIS A 156 14.75 -9.35 0.77
N PHE A 157 13.89 -8.46 0.25
CA PHE A 157 14.14 -7.02 0.20
C PHE A 157 14.36 -6.43 1.60
N THR A 158 13.44 -6.66 2.53
CA THR A 158 13.49 -6.07 3.88
C THR A 158 14.74 -6.51 4.65
N ARG A 159 15.21 -7.75 4.43
CA ARG A 159 16.49 -8.22 4.98
C ARG A 159 17.68 -7.42 4.44
N GLN A 160 17.71 -7.12 3.14
CA GLN A 160 18.78 -6.31 2.53
C GLN A 160 18.70 -4.84 2.97
N LEU A 161 17.50 -4.25 2.98
CA LEU A 161 17.29 -2.88 3.44
C LEU A 161 17.73 -2.71 4.90
N ASN A 162 17.33 -3.62 5.80
CA ASN A 162 17.74 -3.58 7.21
C ASN A 162 19.24 -3.81 7.40
N ALA A 163 19.90 -4.59 6.55
CA ALA A 163 21.35 -4.75 6.57
C ALA A 163 22.07 -3.47 6.14
N ARG A 164 21.65 -2.84 5.03
CA ARG A 164 22.15 -1.53 4.59
C ARG A 164 21.91 -0.47 5.66
N ALA A 165 20.71 -0.44 6.24
CA ALA A 165 20.32 0.58 7.21
C ALA A 165 21.24 0.61 8.43
N ARG A 166 21.59 -0.57 8.97
CA ARG A 166 22.59 -0.70 10.04
C ARG A 166 24.00 -0.32 9.59
N ALA A 167 24.40 -0.66 8.36
CA ALA A 167 25.75 -0.40 7.86
C ALA A 167 26.04 1.09 7.61
N VAL A 168 25.02 1.89 7.27
CA VAL A 168 25.19 3.33 6.93
C VAL A 168 24.52 4.30 7.91
N GLY A 169 23.89 3.81 8.98
CA GLY A 169 23.17 4.65 9.94
C GLY A 169 21.89 5.29 9.36
N MET A 170 21.20 4.58 8.48
CA MET A 170 19.98 5.05 7.80
C MET A 170 18.86 5.37 8.81
N GLY A 171 18.32 6.60 8.74
CA GLY A 171 17.16 7.00 9.54
C GLY A 171 15.82 6.55 8.96
N ASP A 172 14.77 6.57 9.79
CA ASP A 172 13.41 6.15 9.43
C ASP A 172 12.92 6.73 8.09
N ALA A 173 13.11 8.03 7.85
CA ALA A 173 12.63 8.69 6.63
C ALA A 173 13.25 8.14 5.34
N GLU A 174 14.54 7.77 5.35
CA GLU A 174 15.18 7.11 4.22
C GLU A 174 14.71 5.64 4.09
N TRP A 175 14.54 4.95 5.22
CA TRP A 175 14.05 3.57 5.25
C TRP A 175 12.65 3.43 4.64
N TYR A 176 11.70 4.27 5.05
CA TYR A 176 10.33 4.22 4.51
C TYR A 176 10.30 4.63 3.04
N LYS A 177 11.11 5.60 2.61
CA LYS A 177 11.24 5.96 1.20
C LYS A 177 11.79 4.80 0.36
N ALA A 178 12.76 4.03 0.88
CA ALA A 178 13.23 2.82 0.22
C ALA A 178 12.16 1.72 0.16
N HIS A 179 11.34 1.58 1.20
CA HIS A 179 10.22 0.63 1.23
C HIS A 179 9.06 1.02 0.28
N GLU A 180 8.80 2.32 0.10
CA GLU A 180 7.88 2.87 -0.90
C GLU A 180 8.35 2.57 -2.33
N VAL A 181 9.63 2.84 -2.64
CA VAL A 181 10.25 2.52 -3.93
C VAL A 181 10.20 1.01 -4.21
N TYR A 182 10.36 0.15 -3.19
CA TYR A 182 10.19 -1.29 -3.36
C TYR A 182 8.81 -1.66 -3.89
N TRP A 183 7.72 -1.03 -3.42
CA TRP A 183 6.38 -1.34 -3.93
C TRP A 183 6.17 -0.87 -5.38
N GLN A 184 6.78 0.25 -5.76
CA GLN A 184 6.77 0.73 -7.15
C GLN A 184 7.48 -0.27 -8.10
N GLU A 185 8.63 -0.82 -7.70
CA GLU A 185 9.35 -1.83 -8.50
C GLU A 185 8.70 -3.22 -8.43
N TYR A 186 8.14 -3.60 -7.28
CA TYR A 186 7.36 -4.83 -7.11
C TYR A 186 6.15 -4.84 -8.06
N ALA A 187 5.44 -3.71 -8.17
CA ALA A 187 4.32 -3.56 -9.08
C ALA A 187 4.75 -3.80 -10.54
N LYS A 188 5.83 -3.14 -11.00
CA LYS A 188 6.38 -3.33 -12.34
C LYS A 188 6.78 -4.79 -12.61
N ALA A 189 7.46 -5.43 -11.65
CA ALA A 189 7.92 -6.81 -11.79
C ALA A 189 6.76 -7.81 -11.98
N TRP A 190 5.64 -7.57 -11.29
CA TRP A 190 4.45 -8.42 -11.31
C TRP A 190 3.37 -7.96 -12.30
N GLY A 191 3.56 -6.86 -13.03
CA GLY A 191 2.58 -6.30 -13.96
C GLY A 191 1.35 -5.68 -13.26
N LEU A 192 1.50 -5.27 -12.01
CA LEU A 192 0.52 -4.49 -11.23
C LEU A 192 0.72 -3.00 -11.51
N THR A 193 -0.25 -2.17 -11.12
CA THR A 193 -0.11 -0.70 -11.14
C THR A 193 -0.01 -0.17 -9.72
N TYR A 194 1.04 0.59 -9.43
CA TYR A 194 1.19 1.34 -8.17
C TYR A 194 0.97 2.83 -8.41
N GLU A 195 0.16 3.45 -7.56
CA GLU A 195 -0.12 4.89 -7.60
C GLU A 195 0.01 5.48 -6.19
N GLU A 196 0.43 6.75 -6.11
CA GLU A 196 0.46 7.49 -4.86
C GLU A 196 0.04 8.94 -5.06
N HIS A 197 -0.60 9.51 -4.05
CA HIS A 197 -0.96 10.93 -4.03
C HIS A 197 -1.02 11.47 -2.59
N TRP A 198 -0.72 12.75 -2.45
CA TRP A 198 -1.03 13.52 -1.24
C TRP A 198 -2.45 14.08 -1.36
N GLN A 199 -3.15 14.14 -0.22
CA GLN A 199 -4.43 14.86 -0.06
C GLN A 199 -4.20 16.10 0.82
#